data_AF-A0AAN8G5A0-F1
#
_entry.id   AF-A0AAN8G5A0-F1
#
_cell.length_a   1.000
_cell.length_b   1.000
_cell.length_c   1.000
_cell.angle_alpha   90.00
_cell.angle_beta   90.00
_cell.angle_gamma   90.00
#
_symmetry.space_group_name_H-M   'P 1'
#
loop_
_entity.id
_entity.type
_entity.pdbx_description
1 polymer ?
#
loop_
_entity_poly.entity_id
_entity_poly.type
_entity_poly.pdbx_seq_one_letter_code
_entity_poly.pdbx_strand_id
1 'polypeptide(L)'
;MLKLTIFSALCLILQSICGISALSGGTIARAADRHIDSTHWSFASSHATGRNTNKCNIFVADVLESVGADVPRRWFGFSGPIGAGEWGNPSSSYLSGNSCWNNVNSPRIGDVIGDGVHVGIVTGYRKTTSARYDMVVKNDWGYRSNQSSTRFTFWRYVC
;
A
#
# COMPACT_ATOMS: atom_id res chain seq x y z
N MET A 1 -56.77 -13.83 32.23
CA MET A 1 -56.91 -13.07 30.96
C MET A 1 -56.67 -11.62 31.33
N LEU A 2 -55.69 -10.86 30.85
CA LEU A 2 -55.12 -10.71 29.52
C LEU A 2 -53.67 -10.21 29.66
N LYS A 3 -52.74 -10.75 28.85
CA LYS A 3 -51.36 -10.25 28.71
C LYS A 3 -51.38 -8.94 27.90
N LEU A 4 -50.59 -7.94 28.30
CA LEU A 4 -50.18 -6.87 27.41
C LEU A 4 -48.67 -6.64 27.57
N THR A 5 -47.92 -7.32 26.72
CA THR A 5 -46.51 -7.07 26.45
C THR A 5 -46.42 -6.10 25.27
N ILE A 6 -45.29 -5.40 25.16
CA ILE A 6 -44.80 -4.52 24.07
C ILE A 6 -44.86 -3.03 24.47
N PHE A 7 -43.71 -2.40 24.69
CA PHE A 7 -43.13 -1.52 23.68
C PHE A 7 -41.65 -1.20 23.97
N SER A 8 -40.86 -1.48 22.94
CA SER A 8 -39.65 -0.79 22.49
C SER A 8 -38.50 -0.57 23.46
N ALA A 9 -37.51 -1.45 23.26
CA ALA A 9 -36.10 -1.10 23.24
C ALA A 9 -35.89 0.27 22.58
N LEU A 10 -35.61 1.28 23.41
CA LEU A 10 -35.18 2.59 22.93
C LEU A 10 -33.96 3.01 23.75
N CYS A 11 -32.92 3.40 23.01
CA CYS A 11 -31.74 4.13 23.48
C CYS A 11 -30.58 3.31 24.08
N LEU A 12 -30.12 2.31 23.33
CA LEU A 12 -28.70 1.89 23.30
C LEU A 12 -28.17 1.99 21.86
N ILE A 13 -28.41 3.12 21.20
CA ILE A 13 -27.81 3.45 19.91
C ILE A 13 -27.21 4.85 20.03
N LEU A 14 -26.11 4.96 20.76
CA LEU A 14 -25.24 6.13 20.71
C LEU A 14 -23.81 5.74 21.10
N GLN A 15 -23.24 4.83 20.32
CA GLN A 15 -21.79 4.71 20.15
C GLN A 15 -21.49 4.49 18.66
N SER A 16 -21.82 5.47 17.84
CA SER A 16 -21.32 5.52 16.46
C SER A 16 -20.85 6.92 16.16
N ILE A 17 -19.82 7.34 16.88
CA ILE A 17 -19.08 8.57 16.62
C ILE A 17 -17.67 8.13 16.20
N CYS A 18 -17.43 8.20 14.89
CA CYS A 18 -16.13 8.29 14.21
C CYS A 18 -14.91 7.70 14.91
N GLY A 19 -14.79 6.37 14.92
CA GLY A 19 -13.47 5.76 14.81
C GLY A 19 -13.13 5.66 13.32
N ILE A 20 -12.43 6.65 12.77
CA ILE A 20 -11.69 6.43 11.51
C ILE A 20 -10.55 5.49 11.91
N SER A 21 -10.84 4.19 11.98
CA SER A 21 -9.81 3.19 12.23
C SER A 21 -8.86 3.20 11.03
N ALA A 22 -7.57 3.37 11.29
CA ALA A 22 -6.54 3.32 10.27
C ALA A 22 -6.75 2.12 9.34
N LEU A 23 -6.57 2.31 8.03
CA LEU A 23 -6.64 1.22 7.07
C LEU A 23 -5.68 0.12 7.48
N SER A 24 -6.24 -1.06 7.76
CA SER A 24 -5.40 -2.18 8.22
C SER A 24 -4.41 -2.58 7.13
N GLY A 25 -3.17 -2.88 7.51
CA GLY A 25 -2.17 -3.38 6.57
C GLY A 25 -2.59 -4.68 5.87
N GLY A 26 -3.44 -5.49 6.51
CA GLY A 26 -4.06 -6.66 5.88
C GLY A 26 -5.00 -6.31 4.73
N THR A 27 -5.67 -5.15 4.77
CA THR A 27 -6.49 -4.65 3.65
C THR A 27 -5.62 -4.27 2.46
N ILE A 28 -4.56 -3.51 2.68
CA ILE A 28 -3.58 -3.13 1.64
C ILE A 28 -2.97 -4.39 1.01
N ALA A 29 -2.50 -5.33 1.83
CA ALA A 29 -1.87 -6.55 1.35
C ALA A 29 -2.81 -7.44 0.53
N ARG A 30 -4.07 -7.59 0.96
CA ARG A 30 -5.07 -8.34 0.18
C ARG A 30 -5.41 -7.66 -1.15
N ALA A 31 -5.45 -6.33 -1.19
CA ALA A 31 -5.66 -5.60 -2.43
C ALA A 31 -4.49 -5.83 -3.41
N ALA A 32 -3.24 -5.79 -2.92
CA ALA A 32 -2.08 -6.14 -3.74
C ALA A 32 -2.15 -7.57 -4.28
N ASP A 33 -2.46 -8.55 -3.42
CA ASP A 33 -2.49 -9.98 -3.79
C ASP A 33 -3.59 -10.33 -4.82
N ARG A 34 -4.67 -9.54 -4.93
CA ARG A 34 -5.71 -9.73 -5.96
C ARG A 34 -5.19 -9.52 -7.39
N HIS A 35 -4.02 -8.92 -7.54
CA HIS A 35 -3.43 -8.61 -8.82
C HIS A 35 -2.30 -9.56 -9.23
N ILE A 36 -1.98 -10.59 -8.45
CA ILE A 36 -0.98 -11.61 -8.83
C ILE A 36 -1.31 -12.15 -10.23
N ASP A 37 -0.26 -12.35 -11.04
CA ASP A 37 -0.29 -12.76 -12.45
C ASP A 37 -0.89 -11.73 -13.43
N SER A 38 -1.33 -10.56 -12.95
CA SER A 38 -1.77 -9.46 -13.81
C SER A 38 -0.62 -8.86 -14.61
N THR A 39 -0.83 -8.72 -15.91
CA THR A 39 0.08 -8.01 -16.83
C THR A 39 -0.25 -6.51 -16.95
N HIS A 40 -1.27 -6.02 -16.23
CA HIS A 40 -1.74 -4.64 -16.33
C HIS A 40 -0.66 -3.59 -16.01
N TRP A 41 0.27 -3.90 -15.11
CA TRP A 41 1.42 -3.05 -14.75
C TRP A 41 2.75 -3.55 -15.34
N SER A 42 2.71 -4.41 -16.35
CA SER A 42 3.92 -4.87 -17.04
C SER A 42 4.60 -3.74 -17.84
N PHE A 43 5.85 -3.96 -18.20
CA PHE A 43 6.62 -3.07 -19.07
C PHE A 43 5.94 -2.88 -20.44
N ALA A 44 5.33 -3.95 -20.98
CA ALA A 44 4.65 -3.94 -22.27
C ALA A 44 3.23 -3.32 -22.23
N SER A 45 2.63 -3.17 -21.04
CA SER A 45 1.31 -2.57 -20.86
C SER A 45 1.32 -1.08 -21.20
N SER A 46 0.23 -0.59 -21.80
CA SER A 46 -0.02 0.83 -22.06
C SER A 46 -0.61 1.59 -20.86
N HIS A 47 -0.81 0.93 -19.71
CA HIS A 47 -1.35 1.57 -18.51
C HIS A 47 -0.50 2.76 -18.04
N ALA A 48 -1.16 3.81 -17.55
CA ALA A 48 -0.55 5.02 -16.99
C ALA A 48 0.54 5.66 -17.87
N THR A 49 1.82 5.49 -17.51
CA THR A 49 2.99 6.07 -18.20
C THR A 49 3.29 5.44 -19.56
N GLY A 50 2.41 4.57 -20.05
CA GLY A 50 2.50 3.96 -21.38
C GLY A 50 3.47 2.79 -21.45
N ARG A 51 3.62 2.25 -22.67
CA ARG A 51 4.50 1.11 -22.95
C ARG A 51 5.97 1.46 -22.73
N ASN A 52 6.78 0.43 -22.55
CA ASN A 52 8.23 0.52 -22.38
C ASN A 52 8.67 1.31 -21.13
N THR A 53 7.86 1.24 -20.08
CA THR A 53 8.15 1.86 -18.78
C THR A 53 7.88 0.87 -17.66
N ASN A 54 8.74 0.85 -16.64
CA ASN A 54 8.46 0.12 -15.40
C ASN A 54 7.36 0.83 -14.63
N LYS A 55 6.45 0.06 -14.02
CA LYS A 55 5.25 0.59 -13.35
C LYS A 55 5.13 0.09 -11.92
N CYS A 56 6.24 -0.25 -11.26
CA CYS A 56 6.24 -0.72 -9.88
C CYS A 56 5.63 0.31 -8.92
N ASN A 57 5.95 1.60 -9.08
CA ASN A 57 5.37 2.68 -8.26
C ASN A 57 3.90 2.96 -8.61
N ILE A 58 3.50 2.81 -9.88
CA ILE A 58 2.10 2.93 -10.29
C ILE A 58 1.26 1.81 -9.68
N PHE A 59 1.76 0.57 -9.69
CA PHE A 59 1.10 -0.56 -9.04
C PHE A 59 0.85 -0.29 -7.55
N VAL A 60 1.87 0.18 -6.83
CA VAL A 60 1.72 0.49 -5.40
C VAL A 60 0.71 1.62 -5.18
N ALA A 61 0.75 2.67 -6.01
CA ALA A 61 -0.21 3.77 -5.94
C ALA A 61 -1.66 3.30 -6.18
N ASP A 62 -1.90 2.55 -7.26
CA ASP A 62 -3.23 2.05 -7.61
C ASP A 62 -3.80 1.13 -6.52
N VAL A 63 -2.96 0.27 -5.92
CA VAL A 63 -3.37 -0.59 -4.82
C VAL A 63 -3.78 0.23 -3.60
N LEU A 64 -2.95 1.20 -3.19
CA LEU A 64 -3.23 2.06 -2.04
C LEU A 64 -4.50 2.88 -2.26
N GLU A 65 -4.66 3.49 -3.44
CA GLU A 65 -5.84 4.28 -3.79
C GLU A 65 -7.11 3.42 -3.85
N SER A 66 -7.01 2.16 -4.34
CA SER A 66 -8.15 1.24 -4.40
C SER A 66 -8.75 0.91 -3.02
N VAL A 67 -7.96 1.06 -1.95
CA VAL A 67 -8.41 0.84 -0.57
C VAL A 67 -8.62 2.16 0.19
N GLY A 68 -8.51 3.31 -0.49
CA GLY A 68 -8.75 4.64 0.08
C GLY A 68 -7.55 5.23 0.84
N ALA A 69 -6.35 4.67 0.70
CA ALA A 69 -5.15 5.23 1.31
C ALA A 69 -4.65 6.45 0.54
N ASP A 70 -4.16 7.45 1.27
CA ASP A 70 -3.52 8.63 0.69
C ASP A 70 -2.12 8.31 0.15
N VAL A 71 -1.90 8.60 -1.13
CA VAL A 71 -0.64 8.33 -1.82
C VAL A 71 0.07 9.66 -2.10
N PRO A 72 1.31 9.85 -1.60
CA PRO A 72 2.08 11.05 -1.88
C PRO A 72 2.30 11.24 -3.38
N ARG A 73 2.10 12.46 -3.85
CA ARG A 73 2.23 12.85 -5.26
C ARG A 73 3.37 13.84 -5.44
N ARG A 74 4.00 13.78 -6.61
CA ARG A 74 5.04 14.76 -6.99
C ARG A 74 4.40 16.13 -7.20
N TRP A 75 5.07 17.18 -6.75
CA TRP A 75 4.66 18.55 -6.99
C TRP A 75 5.49 19.17 -8.13
N PHE A 76 4.91 20.11 -8.87
CA PHE A 76 5.52 20.88 -9.96
C PHE A 76 5.95 20.07 -11.22
N GLY A 77 5.23 20.26 -12.33
CA GLY A 77 5.64 19.83 -13.68
C GLY A 77 5.49 18.35 -14.03
N PHE A 78 5.32 17.47 -13.03
CA PHE A 78 5.06 16.03 -13.23
C PHE A 78 3.86 15.57 -12.41
N SER A 79 2.71 15.35 -13.06
CA SER A 79 1.52 14.79 -12.41
C SER A 79 1.69 13.28 -12.22
N GLY A 80 1.75 12.80 -10.98
CA GLY A 80 1.77 11.36 -10.69
C GLY A 80 2.24 11.02 -9.27
N PRO A 81 2.10 9.75 -8.87
CA PRO A 81 2.60 9.27 -7.58
C PRO A 81 4.14 9.39 -7.53
N ILE A 82 4.67 9.46 -6.32
CA ILE A 82 6.12 9.42 -6.10
C ILE A 82 6.75 8.15 -6.70
N GLY A 83 8.02 8.25 -7.10
CA GLY A 83 8.76 7.17 -7.73
C GLY A 83 9.34 6.16 -6.72
N ALA A 84 9.88 5.05 -7.21
CA ALA A 84 10.58 4.08 -6.37
C ALA A 84 11.78 4.69 -5.62
N GLY A 85 12.40 5.74 -6.19
CA GLY A 85 13.45 6.54 -5.55
C GLY A 85 13.02 7.11 -4.19
N GLU A 86 11.80 7.66 -4.11
CA GLU A 86 11.27 8.24 -2.88
C GLU A 86 10.88 7.16 -1.87
N TRP A 87 10.22 6.09 -2.33
CA TRP A 87 9.87 4.97 -1.45
C TRP A 87 11.10 4.28 -0.85
N GLY A 88 12.22 4.25 -1.58
CA GLY A 88 13.50 3.72 -1.10
C GLY A 88 14.33 4.68 -0.26
N ASN A 89 13.95 5.95 -0.17
CA ASN A 89 14.68 6.96 0.59
C ASN A 89 14.07 7.11 1.99
N PRO A 90 14.77 6.71 3.08
CA PRO A 90 14.24 6.82 4.45
C PRO A 90 14.02 8.27 4.91
N SER A 91 14.63 9.24 4.21
CA SER A 91 14.50 10.67 4.47
C SER A 91 13.70 11.39 3.38
N SER A 92 12.85 10.69 2.62
CA SER A 92 12.00 11.31 1.60
C SER A 92 11.14 12.41 2.19
N SER A 93 11.21 13.63 1.62
CA SER A 93 10.39 14.77 2.07
C SER A 93 8.89 14.57 1.75
N TYR A 94 8.57 13.80 0.72
CA TYR A 94 7.18 13.46 0.37
C TYR A 94 6.49 12.58 1.42
N LEU A 95 7.26 11.69 2.07
CA LEU A 95 6.75 10.74 3.05
C LEU A 95 6.90 11.27 4.47
N SER A 96 8.08 11.81 4.83
CA SER A 96 8.31 12.38 6.16
C SER A 96 7.45 13.62 6.46
N GLY A 97 7.02 14.36 5.43
CA GLY A 97 6.07 15.46 5.56
C GLY A 97 4.59 15.04 5.58
N ASN A 98 4.29 13.76 5.38
CA ASN A 98 2.92 13.25 5.33
C ASN A 98 2.57 12.50 6.63
N SER A 99 1.57 12.98 7.37
CA SER A 99 1.17 12.42 8.66
C SER A 99 0.63 10.98 8.60
N CYS A 100 0.27 10.49 7.42
CA CYS A 100 -0.23 9.14 7.22
C CYS A 100 0.87 8.10 6.98
N TRP A 101 2.14 8.51 6.88
CA TRP A 101 3.25 7.61 6.56
C TRP A 101 4.36 7.66 7.61
N ASN A 102 4.68 6.49 8.18
CA ASN A 102 5.77 6.33 9.13
C ASN A 102 6.89 5.45 8.55
N ASN A 103 8.13 5.92 8.64
CA ASN A 103 9.30 5.08 8.38
C ASN A 103 9.45 4.04 9.50
N VAL A 104 9.65 2.76 9.15
CA VAL A 104 9.71 1.66 10.13
C VAL A 104 10.89 0.74 9.90
N ASN A 105 11.49 0.24 10.99
CA ASN A 105 12.59 -0.73 10.96
C ASN A 105 12.14 -2.18 11.21
N SER A 106 10.86 -2.39 11.56
CA SER A 106 10.25 -3.71 11.77
C SER A 106 9.07 -3.86 10.81
N PRO A 107 9.30 -4.48 9.63
CA PRO A 107 8.28 -4.60 8.60
C PRO A 107 7.09 -5.45 9.05
N ARG A 108 5.90 -5.05 8.62
CA ARG A 108 4.63 -5.74 8.83
C ARG A 108 3.86 -5.83 7.52
N ILE A 109 2.89 -6.74 7.49
CA ILE A 109 1.95 -6.87 6.36
C ILE A 109 1.29 -5.50 6.10
N GLY A 110 1.28 -5.08 4.84
CA GLY A 110 0.73 -3.82 4.36
C GLY A 110 1.75 -2.68 4.26
N ASP A 111 2.96 -2.83 4.83
CA ASP A 111 4.00 -1.82 4.66
C ASP A 111 4.45 -1.77 3.18
N VAL A 112 4.71 -0.56 2.69
CA VAL A 112 5.37 -0.34 1.40
C VAL A 112 6.87 -0.51 1.60
N ILE A 113 7.53 -1.24 0.71
CA ILE A 113 8.97 -1.49 0.72
C ILE A 113 9.58 -0.96 -0.58
N GLY A 114 10.68 -0.22 -0.49
CA GLY A 114 11.42 0.28 -1.65
C GLY A 114 12.94 0.20 -1.47
N ASP A 115 13.69 0.10 -2.57
CA ASP A 115 15.17 0.11 -2.59
C ASP A 115 15.78 1.26 -3.42
N GLY A 116 14.93 2.18 -3.87
CA GLY A 116 15.30 3.32 -4.71
C GLY A 116 15.13 3.04 -6.21
N VAL A 117 15.02 1.77 -6.60
CA VAL A 117 14.85 1.34 -8.00
C VAL A 117 13.53 0.61 -8.19
N HIS A 118 13.14 -0.21 -7.22
CA HIS A 118 11.91 -0.99 -7.21
C HIS A 118 11.11 -0.75 -5.93
N VAL A 119 9.81 -1.00 -6.00
CA VAL A 119 8.87 -0.83 -4.88
C VAL A 119 7.79 -1.91 -4.92
N GLY A 120 7.34 -2.32 -3.74
CA GLY A 120 6.31 -3.32 -3.55
C GLY A 120 5.60 -3.16 -2.21
N ILE A 121 4.71 -4.11 -1.90
CA ILE A 121 3.96 -4.16 -0.64
C ILE A 121 4.32 -5.46 0.07
N VAL A 122 4.56 -5.41 1.38
CA VAL A 122 4.76 -6.60 2.21
C VAL A 122 3.42 -7.32 2.36
N THR A 123 3.29 -8.52 1.81
CA THR A 123 2.03 -9.28 1.74
C THR A 123 2.07 -10.63 2.45
N GLY A 124 3.17 -10.94 3.13
CA GLY A 124 3.31 -12.15 3.93
C GLY A 124 4.65 -12.21 4.66
N TYR A 125 4.87 -13.29 5.41
CA TYR A 125 6.15 -13.50 6.09
C TYR A 125 7.29 -13.58 5.08
N ARG A 126 8.14 -12.55 5.06
CA ARG A 126 9.25 -12.41 4.10
C ARG A 126 8.79 -12.49 2.64
N LYS A 127 7.59 -11.97 2.36
CA LYS A 127 7.00 -11.94 1.01
C LYS A 127 6.52 -10.55 0.65
N THR A 128 6.72 -10.19 -0.61
CA THR A 128 6.27 -8.94 -1.20
C THR A 128 5.49 -9.22 -2.48
N THR A 129 4.48 -8.39 -2.73
CA THR A 129 3.76 -8.36 -4.01
C THR A 129 4.11 -7.07 -4.74
N SER A 130 4.55 -7.18 -5.99
CA SER A 130 4.98 -6.03 -6.79
C SER A 130 4.90 -6.30 -8.30
N ALA A 131 4.78 -5.25 -9.09
CA ALA A 131 4.82 -5.32 -10.56
C ALA A 131 6.26 -5.43 -11.08
N ARG A 132 6.58 -6.52 -11.78
CA ARG A 132 7.85 -6.72 -12.50
C ARG A 132 7.73 -6.30 -13.96
N TYR A 133 8.78 -6.60 -14.73
CA TYR A 133 8.84 -6.39 -16.17
C TYR A 133 7.66 -7.03 -16.92
N ASP A 134 7.24 -8.22 -16.52
CA ASP A 134 6.27 -9.07 -17.22
C ASP A 134 4.89 -9.11 -16.54
N MET A 135 4.84 -9.18 -15.21
CA MET A 135 3.60 -9.27 -14.46
C MET A 135 3.76 -8.88 -12.99
N VAL A 136 2.65 -8.78 -12.27
CA VAL A 136 2.64 -8.71 -10.81
C VAL A 136 2.93 -10.10 -10.24
N VAL A 137 3.89 -10.17 -9.32
CA VAL A 137 4.24 -11.42 -8.65
C VAL A 137 4.27 -11.24 -7.14
N LYS A 138 3.99 -12.33 -6.42
CA LYS A 138 4.29 -12.48 -5.01
C LYS A 138 5.54 -13.35 -4.84
N ASN A 139 6.60 -12.79 -4.30
CA ASN A 139 7.85 -13.52 -4.06
C ASN A 139 8.58 -12.99 -2.83
N ASP A 140 9.83 -13.38 -2.67
CA ASP A 140 10.70 -13.01 -1.55
C ASP A 140 11.59 -11.78 -1.80
N TRP A 141 11.29 -10.95 -2.82
CA TRP A 141 12.04 -9.72 -3.07
C TRP A 141 12.01 -8.82 -1.82
N GLY A 142 13.17 -8.31 -1.43
CA GLY A 142 13.36 -7.57 -0.16
C GLY A 142 13.85 -8.45 0.99
N TYR A 143 13.83 -9.78 0.82
CA TYR A 143 14.13 -10.75 1.87
C TYR A 143 15.05 -11.89 1.42
N ARG A 144 15.64 -11.82 0.23
CA ARG A 144 16.59 -12.82 -0.26
C ARG A 144 17.93 -12.72 0.48
N SER A 145 18.62 -13.83 0.64
CA SER A 145 19.93 -13.87 1.33
C SER A 145 21.01 -13.06 0.62
N ASN A 146 20.91 -12.88 -0.69
CA ASN A 146 21.82 -12.06 -1.50
C ASN A 146 21.44 -10.57 -1.55
N GLN A 147 20.41 -10.15 -0.83
CA GLN A 147 19.99 -8.75 -0.75
C GLN A 147 20.34 -8.19 0.63
N SER A 148 21.00 -7.03 0.68
CA SER A 148 21.30 -6.35 1.93
C SER A 148 20.03 -5.74 2.52
N SER A 149 19.70 -6.06 3.76
CA SER A 149 18.53 -5.48 4.46
C SER A 149 18.63 -3.96 4.59
N THR A 150 19.84 -3.40 4.66
CA THR A 150 20.08 -1.96 4.73
C THR A 150 19.74 -1.20 3.45
N ARG A 151 19.48 -1.91 2.34
CA ARG A 151 19.05 -1.28 1.08
C ARG A 151 17.56 -1.03 1.01
N PHE A 152 16.77 -1.59 1.92
CA PHE A 152 15.32 -1.48 1.88
C PHE A 152 14.84 -0.50 2.92
N THR A 153 13.95 0.38 2.47
CA THR A 153 13.20 1.30 3.30
C THR A 153 11.77 0.82 3.37
N PHE A 154 11.19 0.84 4.58
CA PHE A 154 9.81 0.43 4.82
C PHE A 154 8.99 1.60 5.33
N TRP A 155 7.81 1.76 4.75
CA TRP A 155 6.85 2.81 5.07
C TRP A 155 5.51 2.20 5.44
N ARG A 156 5.02 2.56 6.63
CA ARG A 156 3.75 2.09 7.15
C ARG A 156 2.69 3.18 7.02
N TYR A 157 1.56 2.83 6.41
CA TYR A 157 0.37 3.66 6.43
C TYR A 157 -0.28 3.61 7.82
N VAL A 158 -0.59 4.76 8.40
CA VAL A 158 -1.12 4.90 9.78
C VAL A 158 -2.42 5.69 9.88
N CYS A 159 -2.91 6.17 8.74
CA CYS A 159 -4.31 6.49 8.54
C CYS A 159 -5.02 5.23 7.98
#